data_AF-A0A5D3KAW2-F1
#
_entry.id   AF-A0A5D3KAW2-F1
#
_cell.length_a   1.000
_cell.length_b   1.000
_cell.length_c   1.000
_cell.angle_alpha   90.00
_cell.angle_beta   90.00
_cell.angle_gamma   90.00
#
_symmetry.space_group_name_H-M   'P 1'
#
loop_
_entity.id
_entity.type
_entity.pdbx_description
1 polymer ?
#
loop_
_entity_poly.entity_id
_entity_poly.type
_entity_poly.pdbx_seq_one_letter_code
_entity_poly.pdbx_strand_id
1 'polypeptide(L)' 'MPDSDNDRKSELERLRLASDLRQLAKETSAPDLKEHWLRMARQWSGEENEPAQDDSEVSDTEVDDTGVDKDLGE' A
#
# COMPACT_ATOMS: atom_id res chain seq x y z
N MET A 1 -3.20 -8.43 -15.72
CA MET A 1 -2.81 -7.46 -14.69
C MET A 1 -1.41 -7.82 -14.16
N PRO A 2 -0.32 -7.43 -14.83
CA PRO A 2 1.06 -7.68 -14.38
C PRO A 2 1.54 -6.69 -13.29
N ASP A 3 0.79 -5.62 -13.05
CA ASP A 3 1.16 -4.53 -12.16
C ASP A 3 1.18 -4.94 -10.67
N SER A 4 0.28 -5.86 -10.27
CA SER A 4 0.09 -6.25 -8.87
C SER A 4 1.27 -7.02 -8.26
N ASP A 5 2.01 -7.80 -9.05
CA ASP A 5 3.16 -8.55 -8.54
C ASP A 5 4.38 -7.64 -8.33
N ASN A 6 4.56 -6.69 -9.25
CA ASN A 6 5.61 -5.69 -9.15
C ASN A 6 5.35 -4.68 -8.04
N ASP A 7 4.09 -4.30 -7.82
CA ASP A 7 3.66 -3.46 -6.70
C ASP A 7 3.89 -4.16 -5.35
N ARG A 8 3.46 -5.41 -5.23
CA ARG A 8 3.68 -6.23 -4.02
C ARG A 8 5.17 -6.43 -3.72
N LYS A 9 5.99 -6.67 -4.74
CA LYS A 9 7.45 -6.75 -4.58
C LYS A 9 8.02 -5.42 -4.08
N SER A 10 7.58 -4.31 -4.66
CA SER A 10 8.02 -2.97 -4.26
C SER A 10 7.63 -2.64 -2.82
N GLU A 11 6.43 -3.04 -2.37
CA GLU A 11 5.99 -2.92 -0.98
C GLU A 11 6.87 -3.73 -0.03
N LEU A 12 7.17 -4.99 -0.36
CA LEU A 12 8.05 -5.83 0.46
C LEU A 12 9.47 -5.26 0.56
N GLU A 13 10.01 -4.70 -0.52
CA GLU A 13 11.33 -4.06 -0.52
C GLU A 13 11.34 -2.80 0.36
N ARG A 14 10.26 -2.00 0.32
CA ARG A 14 10.05 -0.85 1.20
C ARG A 14 10.01 -1.23 2.68
N LEU A 15 9.22 -2.25 3.03
CA LEU A 15 9.13 -2.75 4.41
C LEU A 15 10.46 -3.33 4.90
N ARG A 16 11.18 -4.04 4.03
CA ARG A 16 12.51 -4.56 4.35
C ARG A 16 13.50 -3.44 4.62
N LEU A 17 13.50 -2.38 3.80
CA LEU A 17 14.34 -1.21 4.00
C LEU A 17 14.00 -0.49 5.31
N ALA A 18 12.71 -0.32 5.63
CA ALA A 18 12.28 0.25 6.90
C ALA A 18 12.79 -0.55 8.11
N SER A 19 12.77 -1.89 8.02
CA SER A 19 13.31 -2.76 9.07
C SER A 19 14.82 -2.60 9.25
N ASP A 20 15.58 -2.51 8.15
CA ASP A 20 17.04 -2.32 8.19
C ASP A 20 17.41 -0.99 8.84
N LEU A 21 16.71 0.08 8.49
CA LEU A 21 16.87 1.41 9.09
C LEU A 21 16.57 1.42 10.61
N ARG A 22 15.58 0.65 11.07
CA ARG A 22 15.30 0.49 12.52
C ARG A 22 16.43 -0.24 13.24
N GLN A 23 17.06 -1.22 12.58
CA GLN A 23 18.20 -1.93 13.14
C GLN A 23 19.43 -1.02 13.25
N LEU A 24 19.73 -0.25 12.19
CA LEU A 24 20.77 0.79 12.19
C LEU A 24 20.54 1.82 13.31
N ALA A 25 19.30 2.24 13.54
CA ALA A 25 18.96 3.15 14.63
C ALA A 25 19.24 2.56 16.02
N LYS A 26 19.14 1.23 16.17
CA LYS A 26 19.43 0.52 17.43
C LYS A 26 20.92 0.43 17.70
N GLU A 27 21.73 0.30 16.66
CA GLU A 27 23.19 0.24 16.71
C GLU A 27 23.85 1.63 16.79
N THR A 28 23.11 2.69 16.46
CA THR A 28 23.59 4.07 16.45
C THR A 28 23.56 4.69 17.86
N SER A 29 24.73 5.12 18.36
CA SER A 29 24.87 5.83 19.64
C SER A 29 24.60 7.34 19.56
N ALA A 30 24.64 7.93 18.35
CA ALA A 30 24.39 9.35 18.15
C ALA A 30 22.88 9.64 18.11
N PRO A 31 22.34 10.47 19.02
CA PRO A 31 20.89 10.69 19.15
C PRO A 31 20.26 11.29 17.89
N ASP A 32 20.87 12.32 17.30
CA ASP A 32 20.41 12.93 16.04
C ASP A 32 20.35 11.92 14.89
N LEU A 33 21.41 11.12 14.76
CA LEU A 33 21.50 10.15 13.68
C LEU A 33 20.50 9.00 13.88
N LYS A 34 20.27 8.58 15.13
CA LYS A 34 19.22 7.62 15.50
C LYS A 34 17.83 8.14 15.15
N GLU A 35 17.51 9.39 15.48
CA GLU A 35 16.24 10.01 15.09
C GLU A 35 16.08 10.07 13.57
N HIS A 36 17.15 10.41 12.86
CA HIS A 36 17.16 10.44 11.40
C HIS A 36 16.84 9.06 10.79
N TRP A 37 17.48 7.99 11.28
CA TRP A 37 17.20 6.61 10.85
C TRP A 37 15.75 6.20 11.12
N LEU A 38 15.21 6.54 12.29
CA LEU A 38 13.82 6.25 12.64
C LEU A 38 12.82 7.02 11.76
N ARG A 39 13.11 8.28 11.43
CA ARG A 39 12.28 9.07 10.51
C ARG A 39 12.26 8.44 9.12
N MET A 40 13.42 8.04 8.59
CA MET A 40 13.47 7.36 7.30
C MET A 40 12.70 6.04 7.35
N ALA A 41 12.86 5.24 8.41
CA ALA A 41 12.13 3.98 8.53
C ALA A 41 10.60 4.15 8.48
N ARG A 42 10.06 5.24 9.06
CA ARG A 42 8.62 5.56 8.99
C ARG A 42 8.16 5.93 7.59
N GLN A 43 8.96 6.73 6.87
CA GLN A 43 8.67 7.08 5.47
C GLN A 43 8.62 5.85 4.57
N TRP A 44 9.59 4.95 4.69
CA TRP A 44 9.63 3.74 3.88
C TRP A 44 8.55 2.72 4.29
N SER A 45 8.13 2.70 5.55
CA SER A 45 7.06 1.81 6.02
C SER A 45 5.64 2.31 5.71
N GLY A 46 5.48 3.53 5.18
CA GLY A 46 4.17 4.14 4.95
C GLY A 46 3.50 4.72 6.21
N GLU A 47 4.13 4.64 7.39
CA GLU A 47 3.62 5.20 8.66
C GLU A 47 3.48 6.73 8.64
N GLU A 48 4.16 7.42 7.73
CA GLU A 48 4.02 8.88 7.53
C GLU A 48 2.83 9.25 6.63
N ASN A 49 2.31 8.29 5.87
CA ASN A 49 1.32 8.49 4.81
C ASN A 49 -0.03 7.81 5.15
N GLU A 50 -0.46 7.85 6.42
CA GLU A 50 -1.87 7.65 6.76
C GLU A 50 -2.59 9.01 6.69
N PRO A 51 -3.16 9.44 5.54
CA PRO A 51 -4.42 10.15 5.65
C PRO A 51 -5.38 9.16 6.30
N ALA A 52 -5.98 9.54 7.41
CA ALA A 52 -7.03 8.77 8.08
C ALA A 52 -7.91 8.10 7.02
N GLN A 53 -7.97 6.76 7.04
CA GLN A 53 -8.74 5.99 6.09
C GLN A 53 -10.19 6.47 6.13
N ASP A 54 -10.62 7.15 5.06
CA ASP A 54 -12.03 7.33 4.76
C ASP A 54 -12.54 5.97 4.28
N ASP A 55 -13.02 5.21 5.25
CA ASP A 55 -13.81 4.00 5.07
C ASP A 55 -15.12 4.42 4.40
N SER A 56 -15.14 4.53 3.07
CA SER A 56 -16.36 4.78 2.32
C SER A 56 -16.41 3.94 1.04
N GLU A 57 -16.95 2.74 1.27
CA GLU A 57 -17.89 2.06 0.38
C GLU A 57 -17.33 1.51 -0.95
N VAL A 58 -16.84 0.28 -0.85
CA VAL A 58 -17.14 -0.73 -1.86
C VAL A 58 -18.66 -0.90 -1.91
N SER A 59 -19.32 -0.22 -2.85
CA SER A 59 -20.58 -0.70 -3.44
C SER A 59 -20.21 -1.39 -4.74
N ASP A 60 -20.00 -2.69 -4.62
CA ASP A 60 -20.09 -3.64 -5.72
C ASP A 60 -21.44 -3.40 -6.43
N THR A 61 -21.40 -2.83 -7.61
CA THR A 61 -22.51 -2.90 -8.57
C THR A 61 -21.95 -3.60 -9.79
N GLU A 62 -21.91 -4.92 -9.66
CA GLU A 62 -22.15 -5.86 -10.75
C GLU A 62 -23.35 -5.36 -11.57
N VAL A 63 -23.09 -4.62 -12.66
CA VAL A 63 -24.06 -4.49 -13.73
C VAL A 63 -23.97 -5.78 -14.54
N ASP A 64 -24.86 -6.70 -14.23
CA ASP A 64 -25.14 -7.92 -14.96
C ASP A 64 -25.37 -7.60 -16.44
N ASP A 65 -24.37 -7.96 -17.27
CA ASP A 65 -24.49 -8.04 -18.71
C ASP A 65 -25.27 -9.34 -19.03
N THR A 66 -26.60 -9.26 -19.03
CA THR A 66 -27.43 -10.30 -19.61
C THR A 66 -28.33 -9.76 -20.71
N GLY A 67 -27.84 -9.96 -21.94
CA GLY A 67 -28.60 -10.49 -23.07
C GLY A 67 -29.96 -9.87 -23.34
N VAL A 68 -29.99 -8.84 -24.19
CA VAL A 68 -31.21 -8.47 -24.93
C VAL A 68 -31.56 -9.63 -25.88
N ASP A 69 -32.40 -10.54 -25.39
CA ASP A 69 -33.03 -11.57 -26.22
C ASP A 69 -33.99 -10.88 -27.20
N LYS A 70 -33.79 -11.15 -28.48
CA LYS A 70 -34.71 -10.77 -29.55
C LYS A 70 -35.92 -11.70 -29.46
N ASP A 71 -37.05 -11.19 -28.99
CA ASP A 71 -38.34 -11.86 -29.23
C ASP A 71 -39.26 -11.06 -30.16
N LEU A 72 -39.86 -11.83 -31.06
CA LEU A 72 -40.70 -11.51 -32.20
C LEU A 72 -41.86 -10.57 -31.86
N GLY A 73 -42.02 -9.52 -32.67
CA GLY A 73 -43.28 -8.79 -32.80
C GLY A 73 -44.06 -9.30 -34.01
N GLU A 74 -45.22 -9.90 -33.70
CA GLU A 74 -46.51 -9.99 -34.43
C GLU A 74 -46.56 -10.31 -35.94
#